data_AF-A0A662ULL8-F1
#
_entry.id   AF-A0A662ULL8-F1
#
_cell.length_a   1.000
_cell.length_b   1.000
_cell.length_c   1.000
_cell.angle_alpha   90.00
_cell.angle_beta   90.00
_cell.angle_gamma   90.00
#
_symmetry.space_group_name_H-M   'P 1'
#
loop_
_entity.id
_entity.type
_entity.pdbx_description
1 polymer ?
#
loop_
_entity_poly.entity_id
_entity_poly.type
_entity_poly.pdbx_seq_one_letter_code
_entity_poly.pdbx_strand_id
1 'polypeptide(L)' 'MAKIEHYDFGEIVVDGRTYYRDLIITPKRIISDWWRKEGHKLFLDDLKEVLNEDFEFLVIGTGYYGYMVVMEEVIKYMEE' A
#
# COMPACT_ATOMS: atom_id res chain seq x y z
N MET A 1 -8.50 4.88 -13.33
CA MET A 1 -7.73 4.15 -12.31
C MET A 1 -6.36 4.80 -12.26
N ALA A 2 -5.81 5.05 -11.08
CA ALA A 2 -4.55 5.79 -10.97
C ALA A 2 -3.41 5.06 -11.68
N LYS A 3 -2.54 5.81 -12.36
CA LYS A 3 -1.41 5.28 -13.12
C LYS A 3 -0.11 5.56 -12.41
N ILE A 4 0.64 4.51 -12.08
CA ILE A 4 2.02 4.63 -11.62
C ILE A 4 2.90 4.85 -12.86
N GLU A 5 3.58 5.99 -12.92
CA GLU A 5 4.41 6.41 -14.05
C GLU A 5 5.90 6.20 -13.79
N HIS A 6 6.30 6.32 -12.53
CA HIS A 6 7.68 6.16 -12.09
C HIS A 6 7.74 5.60 -10.66
N TYR A 7 8.79 4.84 -10.37
CA TYR A 7 9.09 4.30 -9.06
C TYR A 7 10.61 4.20 -8.87
N ASP A 8 11.11 4.71 -7.75
CA ASP A 8 12.50 4.57 -7.30
C ASP A 8 12.57 4.54 -5.76
N PHE A 9 13.75 4.37 -5.19
CA PHE A 9 13.95 4.35 -3.74
C PHE A 9 13.53 5.69 -3.11
N GLY A 10 12.39 5.68 -2.41
CA GLY A 10 11.85 6.85 -1.72
C GLY A 10 11.05 7.81 -2.61
N GLU A 11 10.74 7.40 -3.85
CA GLU A 11 9.99 8.23 -4.80
C GLU A 11 9.01 7.37 -5.61
N ILE A 12 7.78 7.86 -5.76
CA ILE A 12 6.79 7.30 -6.69
C ILE A 12 6.00 8.43 -7.35
N VAL A 13 5.77 8.32 -8.66
CA VAL A 13 4.94 9.26 -9.42
C VAL A 13 3.66 8.58 -9.83
N VAL A 14 2.53 9.12 -9.36
CA VAL A 14 1.19 8.62 -9.65
C VAL A 14 0.35 9.75 -10.22
N ASP A 15 -0.22 9.55 -11.41
CA ASP A 15 -1.02 10.55 -12.14
C ASP A 15 -0.33 11.94 -12.22
N GLY A 16 0.96 11.97 -12.55
CA GLY A 16 1.76 13.19 -12.65
C GLY A 16 2.15 13.84 -11.32
N ARG A 17 1.81 13.23 -10.17
CA ARG A 17 2.13 13.73 -8.82
C ARG A 17 3.21 12.89 -8.16
N THR A 18 4.26 13.55 -7.68
CA THR A 18 5.34 12.91 -6.91
C THR A 18 4.96 12.74 -5.45
N TYR A 19 5.23 11.55 -4.91
CA TYR A 19 5.12 11.20 -3.50
C TYR A 19 6.46 10.68 -2.99
N TYR A 20 6.81 11.07 -1.76
CA TYR A 20 8.07 10.68 -1.09
C TYR A 20 7.85 9.79 0.13
N ARG A 21 6.61 9.38 0.37
CA ARG A 21 6.20 8.47 1.44
C ARG A 21 5.32 7.38 0.87
N ASP A 22 5.21 6.30 1.61
CA ASP A 22 4.29 5.21 1.31
C ASP A 22 2.86 5.73 1.16
N LEU A 23 2.09 5.08 0.30
CA LEU A 23 0.72 5.44 -0.03
C LEU A 23 -0.11 4.20 -0.31
N ILE A 24 -1.43 4.34 -0.22
CA ILE A 24 -2.38 3.34 -0.70
C ILE A 24 -3.14 3.90 -1.90
N ILE A 25 -3.20 3.14 -2.99
CA ILE A 25 -4.02 3.45 -4.16
C ILE A 25 -5.27 2.59 -4.11
N THR A 26 -6.44 3.21 -4.04
CA THR A 26 -7.73 2.51 -4.15
C THR A 26 -8.43 2.90 -5.46
N PRO A 27 -9.52 2.19 -5.85
CA PRO A 27 -10.33 2.60 -7.00
C PRO A 27 -10.94 4.01 -6.85
N LYS A 28 -11.08 4.50 -5.61
CA LYS A 28 -11.76 5.77 -5.28
C LYS A 28 -10.78 6.92 -5.03
N ARG A 29 -9.63 6.66 -4.39
CA ARG A 29 -8.69 7.71 -3.97
C ARG A 29 -7.27 7.20 -3.78
N ILE A 30 -6.35 8.15 -3.64
CA ILE A 30 -4.99 7.90 -3.14
C ILE A 30 -4.93 8.39 -1.70
N ILE A 31 -4.51 7.51 -0.79
CA ILE A 31 -4.20 7.83 0.61
C ILE A 31 -2.69 8.04 0.67
N SER A 32 -2.26 9.30 0.72
CA SER A 32 -0.84 9.66 0.85
C SER A 32 -0.38 9.67 2.31
N ASP A 33 0.93 9.74 2.52
CA ASP A 33 1.54 9.81 3.85
C ASP A 33 1.11 8.66 4.78
N TRP A 34 0.89 7.48 4.18
CA TRP A 34 0.44 6.30 4.91
C TRP A 34 1.54 5.81 5.85
N TRP A 35 1.17 5.61 7.12
CA TRP A 35 2.10 5.17 8.16
C TRP A 35 1.63 3.85 8.75
N ARG A 36 2.57 2.91 8.85
CA ARG A 36 2.33 1.60 9.47
C ARG A 36 2.59 1.67 10.97
N LYS A 37 1.91 0.81 11.71
CA LYS A 37 2.09 0.62 13.16
C LYS A 37 3.53 0.27 13.51
N GLU A 38 4.20 -0.52 12.69
CA GLU A 38 5.62 -0.86 12.83
C GLU A 38 6.30 -0.76 11.46
N GLY A 39 7.54 -0.26 11.45
CA GLY A 39 8.35 -0.29 10.23
C GLY A 39 8.59 -1.73 9.75
N HIS A 40 8.67 -1.92 8.43
CA HIS A 40 8.95 -3.21 7.78
C HIS A 40 7.92 -4.33 7.98
N LYS A 41 6.83 -4.11 8.72
CA LYS A 41 5.74 -5.09 8.84
C LYS A 41 4.43 -4.48 8.40
N LEU A 42 3.63 -5.26 7.69
CA LEU A 42 2.27 -4.88 7.34
C LEU A 42 1.30 -5.69 8.19
N PHE A 43 0.58 -5.01 9.09
CA PHE A 43 -0.48 -5.58 9.92
C PHE A 43 -1.85 -5.31 9.30
N LEU A 44 -2.85 -6.09 9.69
CA LEU A 44 -4.23 -5.88 9.25
C LEU A 44 -4.75 -4.50 9.71
N ASP A 45 -4.29 -4.06 10.88
CA ASP A 45 -4.55 -2.73 11.44
C ASP A 45 -4.15 -1.57 10.53
N ASP A 46 -3.08 -1.74 9.74
CA ASP A 46 -2.57 -0.71 8.83
C ASP A 46 -3.47 -0.49 7.61
N LEU A 47 -4.35 -1.46 7.32
CA LEU A 47 -5.27 -1.46 6.18
C LEU A 47 -6.71 -1.08 6.56
N LYS A 48 -7.02 -0.87 7.85
CA LYS A 48 -8.40 -0.68 8.35
C LYS A 48 -9.23 0.37 7.60
N GLU A 49 -8.60 1.44 7.12
CA GLU A 49 -9.28 2.49 6.36
C GLU A 49 -9.80 2.00 5.00
N VAL A 50 -9.11 1.03 4.39
CA VAL A 50 -9.41 0.52 3.05
C VAL A 50 -10.11 -0.83 3.04
N LEU A 51 -10.13 -1.57 4.16
CA LEU A 51 -10.83 -2.87 4.23
C LEU A 51 -12.34 -2.78 3.95
N ASN A 52 -12.96 -1.61 4.18
CA ASN A 52 -14.38 -1.39 3.89
C ASN A 52 -14.63 -0.92 2.45
N GLU A 53 -13.60 -0.77 1.63
CA GLU A 53 -13.73 -0.45 0.21
C GLU A 53 -13.86 -1.71 -0.62
N ASP A 54 -14.61 -1.62 -1.72
CA ASP A 54 -14.77 -2.70 -2.66
C ASP A 54 -13.54 -2.79 -3.57
N PHE A 55 -12.83 -3.92 -3.51
CA PHE A 55 -11.70 -4.26 -4.38
C PHE A 55 -11.62 -5.78 -4.56
N GLU A 56 -11.19 -6.21 -5.75
CA GLU A 56 -11.02 -7.64 -6.07
C GLU A 56 -9.60 -8.14 -5.77
N PHE A 57 -8.62 -7.24 -5.84
CA PHE A 57 -7.20 -7.57 -5.66
C PHE A 57 -6.53 -6.58 -4.72
N LEU A 58 -5.72 -7.11 -3.80
CA LEU A 58 -4.77 -6.34 -2.99
C LEU A 58 -3.36 -6.59 -3.52
N VAL A 59 -2.69 -5.53 -3.99
CA VAL A 59 -1.28 -5.58 -4.42
C VAL A 59 -0.43 -4.88 -3.37
N ILE A 60 0.58 -5.59 -2.84
CA ILE A 60 1.45 -5.08 -1.79
C ILE A 60 2.85 -4.86 -2.36
N GLY A 61 3.27 -3.60 -2.45
CA GLY A 61 4.67 -3.25 -2.72
C GLY A 61 5.51 -3.43 -1.46
N THR A 62 6.49 -4.33 -1.46
CA THR A 62 7.34 -4.61 -0.30
C THR A 62 8.55 -3.66 -0.16
N GLY A 63 8.51 -2.54 -0.88
CA GLY A 63 9.57 -1.55 -0.99
C GLY A 63 10.69 -1.98 -1.94
N TYR A 64 11.57 -1.03 -2.27
CA TYR A 64 12.62 -1.18 -3.29
C TYR A 64 13.52 -2.41 -3.05
N TYR A 65 13.88 -2.65 -1.78
CA TYR A 65 14.71 -3.78 -1.37
C TYR A 65 13.91 -5.03 -0.97
N GLY A 66 12.58 -4.97 -0.99
CA GLY A 66 11.72 -6.11 -0.65
C GLY A 66 11.74 -6.53 0.83
N TYR A 67 12.19 -5.67 1.74
CA TYR A 67 12.34 -6.01 3.17
C TYR A 67 11.05 -5.91 3.99
N MET A 68 9.95 -5.41 3.41
CA MET A 68 8.68 -5.43 4.12
C MET A 68 8.10 -6.83 4.16
N VAL A 69 7.75 -7.30 5.36
CA VAL A 69 7.09 -8.58 5.61
C VAL A 69 5.59 -8.33 5.76
N VAL A 70 4.80 -9.10 5.00
CA VAL A 70 3.34 -9.13 5.16
C VAL A 70 3.03 -10.11 6.29
N MET A 71 2.35 -9.65 7.33
CA MET A 71 2.01 -10.50 8.46
C MET A 71 0.95 -11.53 8.07
N GLU A 72 1.02 -12.72 8.68
CA GLU A 72 0.13 -13.84 8.39
C GLU A 72 -1.36 -13.49 8.56
N GLU A 73 -1.68 -12.60 9.51
CA GLU A 73 -3.05 -12.12 9.71
C GLU A 73 -3.64 -11.40 8.49
N VAL A 74 -2.80 -10.70 7.70
CA VAL A 74 -3.23 -9.99 6.49
C VAL A 74 -3.56 -11.01 5.41
N ILE A 75 -2.70 -12.02 5.23
CA ILE A 75 -2.91 -13.07 4.24
C ILE A 75 -4.20 -13.84 4.54
N LYS A 76 -4.35 -14.31 5.79
CA LYS A 76 -5.56 -15.03 6.23
C LYS A 76 -6.84 -14.24 5.99
N TYR A 77 -6.84 -12.95 6.35
CA TYR A 77 -8.00 -12.10 6.15
C TYR A 77 -8.38 -11.93 4.67
N MET A 78 -7.41 -11.98 3.75
CA MET A 78 -7.64 -11.73 2.32
C MET A 78 -7.90 -13.02 1.52
N GLU A 79 -7.62 -14.20 2.09
CA GLU A 79 -7.90 -15.51 1.49
C GLU A 79 -9.29 -16.06 1.88
N GLU A 80 -9.94 -15.48 2.90
CA GLU A 80 -11.31 -15.79 3.33
C GLU A 80 -12.38 -15.12 2.44
#